data_AF-A0A7L3WBP3-F1
#
_entry.id   AF-A0A7L3WBP3-F1
#
_cell.length_a   1.000
_cell.length_b   1.000
_cell.length_c   1.000
_cell.angle_alpha   90.00
_cell.angle_beta   90.00
_cell.angle_gamma   90.00
#
_symmetry.space_group_name_H-M   'P 1'
#
loop_
_entity.id
_entity.type
_entity.pdbx_description
1 polymer ?
#
loop_
_entity_poly.entity_id
_entity_poly.type
_entity_poly.pdbx_seq_one_letter_code
_entity_poly.pdbx_strand_id
1 'polypeptide(L)' 'RLCAFLGRALSAAALDAVVANASFAAMSSNRMSNFSLSPLFILDLRRGPFLRKG' A
#
# COMPACT_ATOMS: atom_id res chain seq x y z
N ARG A 1 12.50 12.61 1.39
CA ARG A 1 13.40 11.95 2.38
C ARG A 1 13.81 10.56 1.92
N LEU A 2 12.88 9.63 1.65
CA LEU A 2 13.22 8.28 1.16
C LEU A 2 13.96 8.28 -0.19
N CYS A 3 13.49 9.05 -1.18
CA CYS A 3 14.17 9.20 -2.48
C CYS A 3 15.64 9.63 -2.35
N ALA A 4 15.90 10.64 -1.51
CA ALA A 4 17.26 11.12 -1.24
C ALA A 4 18.10 10.09 -0.49
N PHE A 5 17.54 9.42 0.52
CA PHE A 5 18.20 8.35 1.25
C PHE A 5 18.60 7.18 0.34
N LEU A 6 17.74 6.82 -0.61
CA LEU A 6 18.00 5.76 -1.58
C LEU A 6 18.87 6.21 -2.77
N GLY A 7 19.27 7.48 -2.82
CA GLY A 7 20.00 8.05 -3.97
C GLY A 7 19.21 8.03 -5.28
N ARG A 8 17.87 8.02 -5.23
CA ARG A 8 16.98 7.94 -6.39
C ARG A 8 16.12 9.19 -6.50
N ALA A 9 16.52 10.11 -7.37
CA ALA A 9 15.69 11.26 -7.71
C ALA A 9 14.49 10.81 -8.57
N LEU A 10 13.32 11.37 -8.28
CA LEU A 10 12.10 11.16 -9.05
C LEU A 10 11.66 12.48 -9.67
N SER A 11 11.03 12.41 -10.85
CA SER A 11 10.29 13.56 -11.38
C SER A 11 9.10 13.89 -10.48
N ALA A 12 8.58 15.11 -10.57
CA ALA A 12 7.39 15.51 -9.82
C ALA A 12 6.21 14.57 -10.08
N ALA A 13 5.93 14.26 -11.35
CA ALA A 13 4.87 13.33 -11.73
C ALA A 13 5.07 11.91 -11.15
N ALA A 14 6.31 11.41 -11.11
CA ALA A 14 6.60 10.11 -10.50
C ALA A 14 6.42 10.14 -8.98
N LEU A 15 6.77 11.24 -8.33
CA LEU A 15 6.55 11.42 -6.90
C LEU A 15 5.06 11.47 -6.57
N ASP A 16 4.26 12.22 -7.36
CA ASP A 16 2.81 12.30 -7.19
C ASP A 16 2.16 10.92 -7.37
N ALA A 17 2.61 10.14 -8.35
CA ALA A 17 2.14 8.78 -8.55
C ALA A 17 2.46 7.88 -7.35
N VAL A 18 3.65 8.00 -6.74
CA VAL A 18 4.00 7.26 -5.51
C VAL A 18 3.07 7.65 -4.37
N VAL A 19 2.84 8.95 -4.16
CA VAL A 19 1.95 9.44 -3.09
C VAL A 19 0.52 8.93 -3.29
N ALA A 20 -0.02 9.01 -4.51
CA ALA A 20 -1.37 8.54 -4.81
C ALA A 20 -1.54 7.04 -4.56
N ASN A 21 -0.59 6.21 -5.04
CA ASN A 21 -0.66 4.76 -4.92
C ASN A 21 -0.33 4.23 -3.52
N ALA A 22 0.49 4.97 -2.76
CA ALA A 22 0.82 4.63 -1.37
C ALA A 22 -0.21 5.16 -0.36
N SER A 23 -1.28 5.83 -0.82
CA SER A 23 -2.37 6.26 0.06
C SER A 23 -3.12 5.06 0.66
N PHE A 24 -3.62 5.21 1.89
CA PHE A 24 -4.39 4.15 2.56
C PHE A 24 -5.57 3.66 1.72
N ALA A 25 -6.30 4.59 1.09
CA ALA A 25 -7.43 4.27 0.22
C ALA A 25 -7.00 3.41 -0.98
N ALA A 26 -5.95 3.81 -1.69
CA ALA A 26 -5.43 3.06 -2.83
C ALA A 26 -4.94 1.67 -2.39
N MET A 27 -4.12 1.59 -1.34
CA MET A 27 -3.59 0.33 -0.84
C MET A 27 -4.67 -0.62 -0.31
N SER A 28 -5.73 -0.10 0.32
CA SER A 28 -6.86 -0.88 0.83
C SER A 28 -7.70 -1.50 -0.29
N SER A 29 -7.78 -0.84 -1.44
CA SER A 29 -8.47 -1.37 -2.63
C SER A 29 -7.62 -2.34 -3.46
N ASN A 30 -6.30 -2.28 -3.35
CA ASN A 30 -5.39 -3.10 -4.14
C ASN A 30 -5.17 -4.48 -3.49
N ARG A 31 -5.63 -5.54 -4.18
CA ARG A 31 -5.53 -6.94 -3.72
C ARG A 31 -4.12 -7.43 -3.44
N MET A 32 -3.11 -6.86 -4.12
CA MET A 32 -1.71 -7.21 -3.91
C MET A 32 -1.12 -6.61 -2.63
N SER A 33 -1.75 -5.57 -2.06
CA SER A 33 -1.27 -4.88 -0.86
C SER A 33 -2.20 -5.02 0.35
N ASN A 34 -3.49 -5.29 0.15
CA ASN A 34 -4.48 -5.39 1.24
C ASN A 34 -4.59 -6.79 1.86
N PHE A 35 -3.78 -7.75 1.40
CA PHE A 35 -3.73 -9.14 1.87
C PHE A 35 -5.00 -9.96 1.61
N SER A 36 -5.91 -9.53 0.72
CA SER A 36 -7.12 -10.29 0.36
C SER A 36 -6.84 -11.64 -0.30
N LEU A 37 -5.62 -11.84 -0.81
CA LEU A 37 -5.19 -13.09 -1.45
C LEU A 37 -4.56 -14.08 -0.44
N SER A 38 -4.47 -13.72 0.83
CA SER A 38 -3.92 -14.60 1.87
C SER A 38 -4.87 -15.77 2.15
N PRO A 39 -4.36 -17.01 2.32
CA PRO A 39 -5.17 -18.13 2.79
C PRO A 39 -5.83 -17.84 4.15
N LEU A 40 -7.06 -18.33 4.34
CA LEU A 40 -7.84 -18.09 5.56
C LEU A 40 -7.18 -18.61 6.84
N PHE A 41 -6.34 -19.64 6.75
CA PHE A 41 -5.60 -20.17 7.90
C PHE A 41 -4.45 -19.25 8.35
N ILE A 42 -4.01 -18.32 7.50
CA ILE A 42 -3.01 -17.30 7.83
C ILE A 42 -3.71 -16.01 8.27
N LEU A 43 -4.75 -15.58 7.54
CA LEU A 43 -5.47 -14.34 7.80
C LEU A 43 -6.98 -14.49 7.55
N ASP A 44 -7.75 -14.51 8.64
CA ASP A 44 -9.21 -14.56 8.57
C ASP A 44 -9.82 -13.16 8.44
N LEU A 45 -9.93 -12.69 7.19
CA LEU A 45 -10.46 -11.36 6.87
C LEU A 45 -11.96 -11.19 7.19
N ARG A 46 -12.68 -12.26 7.54
CA ARG A 46 -14.08 -12.17 8.02
C ARG A 46 -14.18 -11.52 9.40
N ARG A 47 -13.07 -11.54 10.16
CA ARG A 47 -12.97 -10.86 11.47
C ARG A 47 -12.60 -9.38 11.34
N GLY A 48 -12.18 -8.96 10.15
CA GLY A 48 -11.83 -7.58 9.83
C GLY A 48 -10.76 -7.50 8.74
N PRO A 49 -10.67 -6.37 8.02
CA PRO A 49 -9.65 -6.17 7.00
C PRO A 49 -8.26 -5.98 7.62
N PHE A 50 -7.21 -6.37 6.89
CA PHE A 50 -5.82 -6.13 7.28
C PHE A 50 -5.53 -4.63 7.45
N LEU A 51 -5.91 -3.84 6.44
CA LEU A 51 -5.84 -2.39 6.47
C LEU A 51 -7.14 -1.83 7.08
N ARG A 52 -7.20 -1.75 8.41
CA ARG A 52 -8.41 -1.39 9.16
C ARG A 52 -8.61 0.11 9.37
N LYS A 53 -7.53 0.83 9.70
CA LYS A 53 -7.47 2.29 9.86
C LYS A 53 -6.05 2.76 9.53
N GLY A 54 -5.93 3.85 8.80
CA GLY A 54 -4.67 4.46 8.36
C GLY A 54 -4.94 5.64 7.46
#